data_AF-A0A914J8D9-F1
#
_entry.id   AF-A0A914J8D9-F1
#
_cell.length_a   1.000
_cell.length_b   1.000
_cell.length_c   1.000
_cell.angle_alpha   90.00
_cell.angle_beta   90.00
_cell.angle_gamma   90.00
#
_symmetry.space_group_name_H-M   'P 1'
#
loop_
_entity.id
_entity.type
_entity.pdbx_description
1 polymer ?
#
loop_
_entity_poly.entity_id
_entity_poly.type
_entity_poly.pdbx_seq_one_letter_code
_entity_poly.pdbx_strand_id
1 'polypeptide(L)'
;MAGGGLVTLPNAFVRTTFVGGLILIGFMTLIATFTAYALGKCWDILQIIWPEYREHCRKPYPEIGYRAFGGWLKHVISFSIDITLFGIGVVFLLLSAENIDGFLRNTFDIRIGLCFLILIIAVVLLPVLFLKSPADFWWIIILAMMATTGAVILIMIGAGLDYKTCGAEKANFPNLSLNNFFLGLGSVLFAYGGHGAFPTIQHDMKKPSEFTKSSILAFIPVFRPNDPSTDSSEVSVSHRLENGKIIRAKGLNWLITAFFVVGDMAGGGLVTLPNAFVRTTFVGGLILIGFMTLIATFTAYALGKCWDILQIIWPEYREHCRKPYPEIGYRAFGGWLKHVISFSIDITLFGIGVVFLLLSAENIDGFLRNTFDIRIGLCFLIFIIAVVLLPVLFLKSPADFWWIIILAMMATTGAVILIMIGAGLDYKTCGAEKANFPNLSLNNFFLGLGSVLFAYGGHGAFPTIQHDMKKPSEFTKSSVLAFILIGVLYLPVSILGYASYGDSLTDNVIGSIQTSWIQQITNLLITFHCLFAMTMIFNPLNQEIEEIFHIPH
;
A
#
# COMPACT_ATOMS: atom_id res chain seq x y z
N MET A 1 21.82 2.27 7.51
CA MET A 1 21.88 1.09 8.41
C MET A 1 22.93 1.22 9.52
N ALA A 2 24.07 1.90 9.32
CA ALA A 2 25.14 1.97 10.33
C ALA A 2 24.87 2.85 11.58
N GLY A 3 23.90 3.77 11.54
CA GLY A 3 23.75 4.83 12.56
C GLY A 3 23.32 4.35 13.97
N GLY A 4 22.21 3.61 14.08
CA GLY A 4 21.68 3.20 15.40
C GLY A 4 22.44 2.04 16.04
N GLY A 5 23.03 1.15 15.24
CA GLY A 5 23.86 0.06 15.75
C GLY A 5 25.11 0.57 16.48
N LEU A 6 25.71 1.65 16.00
CA LEU A 6 26.91 2.25 16.57
C LEU A 6 26.68 2.76 18.01
N VAL A 7 25.50 3.32 18.28
CA VAL A 7 25.11 3.83 19.61
C VAL A 7 24.88 2.70 20.62
N THR A 8 24.60 1.48 20.14
CA THR A 8 24.42 0.30 20.99
C THR A 8 25.71 -0.47 21.26
N LEU A 9 26.80 -0.19 20.52
CA LEU A 9 28.09 -0.88 20.70
C LEU A 9 28.66 -0.79 22.13
N PRO A 10 28.55 0.34 22.88
CA PRO A 10 28.96 0.40 24.28
C PRO A 10 28.32 -0.69 25.15
N ASN A 11 27.07 -1.07 24.89
CA ASN A 11 26.40 -2.16 25.63
C ASN A 11 27.06 -3.52 25.37
N ALA A 12 27.66 -3.74 24.19
CA ALA A 12 28.41 -4.96 23.92
C ALA A 12 29.65 -5.04 24.82
N PHE A 13 30.38 -3.94 25.00
CA PHE A 13 31.54 -3.88 25.89
C PHE A 13 31.16 -4.09 27.37
N VAL A 14 30.04 -3.50 27.81
CA VAL A 14 29.52 -3.68 29.18
C VAL A 14 29.16 -5.14 29.46
N ARG A 15 28.59 -5.85 28.47
CA ARG A 15 28.08 -7.22 28.64
C ARG A 15 29.11 -8.33 28.39
N THR A 16 30.17 -8.06 27.64
CA THR A 16 31.15 -9.09 27.21
C THR A 16 32.56 -8.87 27.74
N THR A 17 32.81 -7.78 28.48
CA THR A 17 34.12 -7.18 28.82
C THR A 17 34.74 -6.34 27.70
N PHE A 18 35.70 -5.49 28.06
CA PHE A 18 36.42 -4.65 27.08
C PHE A 18 37.09 -5.49 25.98
N VAL A 19 37.81 -6.55 26.38
CA VAL A 19 38.49 -7.46 25.45
C VAL A 19 37.49 -8.28 24.64
N GLY A 20 36.44 -8.79 25.28
CA GLY A 20 35.37 -9.53 24.58
C GLY A 20 34.66 -8.69 23.52
N GLY A 21 34.38 -7.42 23.82
CA GLY A 21 33.80 -6.47 22.88
C GLY A 21 34.71 -6.22 21.67
N LEU A 22 36.02 -6.01 21.89
CA LEU A 22 37.00 -5.86 20.81
C LEU A 22 37.08 -7.10 19.91
N ILE A 23 37.09 -8.30 20.50
CA ILE A 23 37.13 -9.55 19.74
C ILE A 23 35.86 -9.71 18.89
N LEU A 24 34.67 -9.45 19.47
CA LEU A 24 33.40 -9.56 18.75
C LEU A 24 33.32 -8.58 17.58
N ILE A 25 33.74 -7.32 17.79
CA ILE A 25 33.77 -6.30 16.74
C ILE A 25 34.76 -6.67 15.64
N GLY A 26 35.98 -7.09 16.00
CA GLY A 26 37.00 -7.52 15.03
C GLY A 26 36.56 -8.72 14.20
N PHE A 27 36.00 -9.74 14.86
CA PHE A 27 35.46 -10.93 14.21
C PHE A 27 34.29 -10.60 13.26
N MET A 28 33.33 -9.79 13.71
CA MET A 28 32.19 -9.39 12.88
C MET A 28 32.59 -8.49 11.72
N THR A 29 33.59 -7.62 11.91
CA THR A 29 34.16 -6.84 10.81
C THR A 29 34.75 -7.75 9.75
N LEU A 30 35.55 -8.74 10.16
CA LEU A 30 36.15 -9.71 9.23
C LEU A 30 35.08 -10.52 8.48
N ILE A 31 34.03 -10.99 9.18
CA ILE A 31 32.91 -11.70 8.55
C ILE A 31 32.17 -10.81 7.56
N ALA A 32 31.83 -9.58 7.94
CA ALA A 32 31.10 -8.65 7.09
C ALA A 32 31.90 -8.31 5.83
N THR A 33 33.22 -8.04 5.97
CA THR A 33 34.11 -7.79 4.83
C THR A 33 34.24 -9.01 3.93
N PHE A 34 34.40 -10.21 4.49
CA PHE A 34 34.45 -11.45 3.72
C PHE A 34 33.13 -11.72 2.98
N THR A 35 31.99 -11.50 3.64
CA THR A 35 30.66 -11.68 3.07
C THR A 35 30.42 -10.69 1.93
N ALA A 36 30.83 -9.42 2.08
CA ALA A 36 30.78 -8.42 1.03
C ALA A 36 31.62 -8.82 -0.19
N TYR A 37 32.85 -9.30 0.04
CA TYR A 37 33.72 -9.80 -1.02
C TYR A 37 33.10 -11.00 -1.75
N ALA A 38 32.64 -12.00 -1.01
CA ALA A 38 32.09 -13.24 -1.58
C ALA A 38 30.81 -12.97 -2.38
N LEU A 39 29.84 -12.26 -1.80
CA LEU A 39 28.62 -11.88 -2.50
C LEU A 39 28.92 -10.98 -3.71
N GLY A 40 29.88 -10.07 -3.56
CA GLY A 40 30.39 -9.22 -4.62
C GLY A 40 30.83 -10.01 -5.85
N LYS A 41 31.70 -10.99 -5.63
CA LYS A 41 32.21 -11.88 -6.68
C LYS A 41 31.13 -12.79 -7.26
N CYS A 42 30.23 -13.32 -6.43
CA CYS A 42 29.12 -14.13 -6.90
C CYS A 42 28.23 -13.35 -7.86
N TRP A 43 27.93 -12.09 -7.56
CA TRP A 43 27.11 -11.23 -8.41
C TRP A 43 27.81 -10.87 -9.73
N ASP A 44 29.09 -10.51 -9.69
CA ASP A 44 29.89 -10.24 -10.90
C ASP A 44 29.88 -11.45 -11.84
N ILE A 45 30.12 -12.65 -11.31
CA ILE A 45 30.09 -13.91 -12.07
C ILE A 45 28.70 -14.14 -12.67
N LEU A 46 27.63 -13.90 -11.89
CA LEU A 46 26.25 -14.07 -12.34
C LEU A 46 25.94 -13.20 -13.56
N GLN A 47 26.36 -11.93 -13.54
CA GLN A 47 26.14 -10.97 -14.63
C GLN A 47 26.98 -11.28 -15.87
N ILE A 48 28.11 -11.97 -15.71
CA ILE A 48 28.93 -12.46 -16.85
C ILE A 48 28.24 -13.65 -17.52
N ILE A 49 27.78 -14.63 -16.74
CA ILE A 49 27.18 -15.87 -17.25
C ILE A 49 25.76 -15.64 -17.79
N TRP A 50 24.96 -14.80 -17.12
CA TRP A 50 23.57 -14.51 -17.46
C TRP A 50 23.38 -12.99 -17.68
N PRO A 51 23.49 -12.54 -18.95
CA PRO A 51 23.39 -11.12 -19.28
C PRO A 51 22.06 -10.45 -18.89
N GLU A 52 20.98 -11.23 -18.73
CA GLU A 52 19.67 -10.76 -18.26
C GLU A 52 19.73 -10.03 -16.91
N TYR A 53 20.73 -10.30 -16.06
CA TYR A 53 20.91 -9.63 -14.77
C TYR A 53 21.69 -8.31 -14.85
N ARG A 54 22.07 -7.85 -16.04
CA ARG A 54 22.76 -6.56 -16.24
C ARG A 54 21.80 -5.37 -16.28
N GLU A 55 20.57 -5.57 -16.76
CA GLU A 55 19.61 -4.48 -16.94
C GLU A 55 18.79 -4.22 -15.67
N HIS A 56 18.13 -5.24 -15.11
CA HIS A 56 17.31 -5.05 -13.92
C HIS A 56 17.16 -6.33 -13.10
N CYS A 57 17.63 -6.30 -11.85
CA CYS A 57 17.42 -7.35 -10.87
C CYS A 57 17.00 -6.76 -9.52
N ARG A 58 15.71 -6.88 -9.20
CA ARG A 58 15.11 -6.35 -7.96
C ARG A 58 15.58 -7.06 -6.69
N LYS A 59 15.99 -8.32 -6.79
CA LYS A 59 16.42 -9.17 -5.66
C LYS A 59 17.71 -9.94 -5.99
N PRO A 60 18.87 -9.26 -6.11
CA PRO A 60 20.11 -9.88 -6.55
C PRO A 60 20.55 -11.03 -5.63
N TYR A 61 20.38 -10.87 -4.31
CA TYR A 61 20.81 -11.89 -3.34
C TYR A 61 19.98 -13.19 -3.41
N PRO A 62 18.63 -13.17 -3.40
CA PRO A 62 17.83 -14.36 -3.71
C PRO A 62 18.16 -15.01 -5.06
N GLU A 63 18.56 -14.22 -6.06
CA GLU A 63 18.85 -14.72 -7.40
C GLU A 63 20.22 -15.42 -7.50
N ILE A 64 21.21 -14.97 -6.72
CA ILE A 64 22.46 -15.73 -6.50
C ILE A 64 22.12 -17.11 -5.93
N GLY A 65 21.23 -17.16 -4.91
CA GLY A 65 20.79 -18.43 -4.33
C GLY A 65 20.01 -19.31 -5.31
N TYR A 66 19.15 -18.71 -6.13
CA TYR A 66 18.40 -19.40 -7.17
C TYR A 66 19.31 -20.13 -8.15
N ARG A 67 20.35 -19.45 -8.65
CA ARG A 67 21.27 -20.03 -9.64
C ARG A 67 22.25 -21.03 -9.03
N ALA A 68 22.58 -20.89 -7.75
CA ALA A 68 23.48 -21.82 -7.06
C ALA A 68 22.78 -23.12 -6.62
N PHE A 69 21.55 -23.04 -6.09
CA PHE A 69 20.88 -24.18 -5.43
C PHE A 69 19.39 -24.34 -5.78
N GLY A 70 18.87 -23.55 -6.72
CA GLY A 70 17.50 -23.64 -7.22
C GLY A 70 16.45 -22.81 -6.46
N GLY A 71 15.18 -23.01 -6.84
CA GLY A 71 14.03 -22.23 -6.35
C GLY A 71 13.85 -22.19 -4.84
N TRP A 72 14.15 -23.29 -4.14
CA TRP A 72 13.94 -23.35 -2.69
C TRP A 72 14.83 -22.32 -1.95
N LEU A 73 16.10 -22.18 -2.36
CA LEU A 73 17.04 -21.28 -1.69
C LEU A 73 16.70 -19.81 -1.97
N LYS A 74 16.13 -19.50 -3.15
CA LYS A 74 15.58 -18.16 -3.46
C LYS A 74 14.54 -17.72 -2.44
N HIS A 75 13.61 -18.61 -2.09
CA HIS A 75 12.56 -18.32 -1.12
C HIS A 75 13.12 -18.20 0.30
N VAL A 76 14.05 -19.06 0.70
CA VAL A 76 14.69 -19.00 2.02
C VAL A 76 15.49 -17.71 2.20
N ILE A 77 16.30 -17.32 1.20
CA ILE A 77 17.05 -16.07 1.25
C ILE A 77 16.12 -14.87 1.25
N SER A 78 15.07 -14.85 0.42
CA SER A 78 14.09 -13.76 0.44
C SER A 78 13.42 -13.63 1.80
N PHE A 79 12.90 -14.73 2.35
CA PHE A 79 12.26 -14.72 3.66
C PHE A 79 13.22 -14.24 4.77
N SER A 80 14.47 -14.72 4.76
CA SER A 80 15.48 -14.33 5.74
C SER A 80 15.85 -12.85 5.63
N ILE A 81 15.90 -12.28 4.43
CA ILE A 81 16.16 -10.84 4.23
C ILE A 81 14.94 -10.02 4.67
N ASP A 82 13.74 -10.42 4.23
CA ASP A 82 12.50 -9.70 4.50
C ASP A 82 12.22 -9.63 6.02
N ILE A 83 12.40 -10.73 6.76
CA ILE A 83 12.24 -10.75 8.22
C ILE A 83 13.31 -9.92 8.95
N THR A 84 14.56 -9.94 8.46
CA THR A 84 15.68 -9.20 9.06
C THR A 84 15.47 -7.70 8.88
N LEU A 85 15.09 -7.26 7.67
CA LEU A 85 14.81 -5.85 7.37
C LEU A 85 13.59 -5.34 8.12
N PHE A 86 12.53 -6.16 8.25
CA PHE A 86 11.38 -5.84 9.08
C PHE A 86 11.77 -5.65 10.55
N GLY A 87 12.50 -6.60 11.13
CA GLY A 87 12.97 -6.50 12.52
C GLY A 87 13.83 -5.26 12.78
N ILE A 88 14.77 -4.97 11.87
CA ILE A 88 15.62 -3.78 11.94
C ILE A 88 14.77 -2.50 11.86
N GLY A 89 13.81 -2.43 10.93
CA GLY A 89 12.92 -1.29 10.75
C GLY A 89 12.08 -0.99 12.00
N VAL A 90 11.51 -2.02 12.63
CA VAL A 90 10.74 -1.89 13.88
C VAL A 90 11.61 -1.33 15.01
N VAL A 91 12.83 -1.85 15.19
CA VAL A 91 13.74 -1.36 16.24
C VAL A 91 14.14 0.10 16.02
N PHE A 92 14.42 0.50 14.78
CA PHE A 92 14.73 1.90 14.45
C PHE A 92 13.54 2.84 14.69
N LEU A 93 12.33 2.38 14.39
CA LEU A 93 11.11 3.14 14.62
C LEU A 93 10.86 3.36 16.12
N LEU A 94 11.01 2.31 16.93
CA LEU A 94 10.92 2.38 18.39
C LEU A 94 11.97 3.31 18.98
N LEU A 95 13.24 3.14 18.59
CA LEU A 95 14.33 3.99 19.07
C LEU A 95 14.15 5.46 18.70
N SER A 96 13.65 5.73 17.48
CA SER A 96 13.36 7.10 17.04
C SER A 96 12.24 7.72 17.87
N ALA A 97 11.19 6.94 18.19
CA ALA A 97 10.11 7.39 19.05
C ALA A 97 10.57 7.66 20.48
N GLU A 98 11.35 6.76 21.09
CA GLU A 98 11.89 6.97 22.44
C GLU A 98 12.79 8.23 22.51
N ASN A 99 13.64 8.44 21.51
CA ASN A 99 14.51 9.61 21.46
C ASN A 99 13.72 10.92 21.31
N ILE A 100 12.70 10.95 20.43
CA ILE A 100 11.88 12.15 20.23
C ILE A 100 10.99 12.40 21.46
N ASP A 101 10.45 11.36 22.09
CA ASP A 101 9.69 11.49 23.34
C ASP A 101 10.55 12.08 24.46
N GLY A 102 11.77 11.55 24.65
CA GLY A 102 12.73 12.06 25.62
C GLY A 102 13.10 13.53 25.35
N PHE A 103 13.34 13.88 24.08
CA PHE A 103 13.64 15.26 23.69
C PHE A 103 12.47 16.22 23.97
N LEU A 104 11.25 15.84 23.60
CA LEU A 104 10.05 16.65 23.79
C LEU A 104 9.72 16.85 25.27
N ARG A 105 9.87 15.81 26.10
CA ARG A 105 9.67 15.87 27.55
C ARG A 105 10.71 16.75 28.22
N ASN A 106 11.99 16.53 27.94
CA ASN A 106 13.07 17.21 28.66
C ASN A 106 13.28 18.65 28.21
N THR A 107 12.94 18.99 26.96
CA THR A 107 13.18 20.32 26.39
C THR A 107 11.94 21.22 26.43
N PHE A 108 10.75 20.64 26.21
CA PHE A 108 9.51 21.40 26.04
C PHE A 108 8.39 21.00 27.02
N ASP A 109 8.63 20.05 27.93
CA ASP A 109 7.62 19.46 28.83
C ASP A 109 6.35 18.93 28.12
N ILE A 110 6.49 18.54 26.85
CA ILE A 110 5.39 17.98 26.05
C ILE A 110 5.35 16.46 26.28
N ARG A 111 4.20 15.95 26.72
CA ARG A 111 3.98 14.51 26.94
C ARG A 111 3.14 13.92 25.82
N ILE A 112 3.81 13.24 24.89
CA ILE A 112 3.16 12.47 23.82
C ILE A 112 3.20 10.99 24.22
N GLY A 113 2.14 10.23 23.94
CA GLY A 113 2.18 8.78 24.15
C GLY A 113 3.17 8.12 23.17
N LEU A 114 4.02 7.20 23.64
CA LEU A 114 5.03 6.53 22.80
C LEU A 114 4.41 5.90 21.54
N CYS A 115 3.24 5.26 21.67
CA CYS A 115 2.50 4.70 20.53
C CYS A 115 2.09 5.77 19.51
N PHE A 116 1.64 6.94 19.97
CA PHE A 116 1.25 8.04 19.08
C PHE A 116 2.46 8.62 18.34
N LEU A 117 3.61 8.66 19.00
CA LEU A 117 4.84 9.13 18.39
C LEU A 117 5.43 8.14 17.38
N ILE A 118 5.36 6.83 17.68
CA ILE A 118 5.67 5.76 16.72
C ILE A 118 4.84 5.94 15.45
N LEU A 119 3.54 6.25 15.58
CA LEU A 119 2.65 6.50 14.43
C LEU A 119 3.06 7.73 13.62
N ILE A 120 3.37 8.84 14.29
CA ILE A 120 3.83 10.06 13.60
C ILE A 120 5.10 9.76 12.79
N ILE A 121 6.07 9.08 13.40
CA ILE A 121 7.34 8.77 12.74
C ILE A 121 7.12 7.78 11.60
N ALA A 122 6.27 6.77 11.77
CA ALA A 122 5.93 5.82 10.71
C ALA A 122 5.32 6.52 9.49
N VAL A 123 4.38 7.45 9.71
CA VAL A 123 3.75 8.24 8.64
C VAL A 123 4.77 9.14 7.94
N VAL A 124 5.67 9.77 8.70
CA VAL A 124 6.74 10.64 8.14
C VAL A 124 7.76 9.83 7.34
N LEU A 125 8.07 8.60 7.76
CA LEU A 125 9.03 7.73 7.07
C LEU A 125 8.41 6.99 5.88
N LEU A 126 7.09 6.81 5.84
CA LEU A 126 6.40 6.06 4.80
C LEU A 126 6.73 6.52 3.36
N PRO A 127 6.75 7.83 3.03
CA PRO A 127 7.18 8.31 1.72
C PRO A 127 8.60 7.86 1.32
N VAL A 128 9.51 7.82 2.29
CA VAL A 128 10.93 7.45 2.09
C VAL A 128 11.09 5.95 1.87
N LEU A 129 10.20 5.13 2.44
CA LEU A 129 10.17 3.68 2.24
C LEU A 129 9.74 3.28 0.81
N PHE A 130 9.17 4.20 0.03
CA PHE A 130 8.79 3.95 -1.37
C PHE A 130 9.92 4.16 -2.37
N LEU A 131 11.09 4.66 -1.95
CA LEU A 131 12.23 4.88 -2.84
C LEU A 131 12.82 3.53 -3.31
N LYS A 132 12.92 3.35 -4.63
CA LYS A 132 13.16 2.04 -5.26
C LYS A 132 14.61 1.55 -5.12
N SER A 133 15.59 2.45 -5.14
CA SER A 133 17.00 2.11 -5.06
C SER A 133 17.76 2.99 -4.05
N PRO A 134 18.79 2.46 -3.36
CA PRO A 134 19.78 3.25 -2.62
C PRO A 134 20.39 4.42 -3.43
N ALA A 135 20.40 4.34 -4.75
CA ALA A 135 20.83 5.43 -5.63
C ALA A 135 19.88 6.65 -5.59
N ASP A 136 18.58 6.45 -5.34
CA ASP A 136 17.56 7.50 -5.36
C ASP A 136 17.55 8.34 -4.06
N PHE A 137 18.08 7.78 -2.96
CA PHE A 137 18.11 8.41 -1.64
C PHE A 137 19.51 8.57 -1.04
N TRP A 138 20.54 8.62 -1.89
CA TRP A 138 21.93 8.79 -1.46
C TRP A 138 22.14 10.00 -0.53
N TRP A 139 21.38 11.10 -0.71
CA TRP A 139 21.42 12.28 0.16
C TRP A 139 20.89 11.99 1.58
N ILE A 140 19.91 11.09 1.75
CA ILE A 140 19.41 10.64 3.06
C ILE A 140 20.50 9.85 3.77
N ILE A 141 21.26 9.04 3.04
CA ILE A 141 22.41 8.30 3.59
C ILE A 141 23.47 9.29 4.09
N ILE A 142 23.78 10.33 3.33
CA ILE A 142 24.72 11.38 3.77
C ILE A 142 24.21 12.12 5.01
N LEU A 143 22.93 12.52 5.01
CA LEU A 143 22.32 13.18 6.16
C LEU A 143 22.35 12.29 7.41
N ALA A 144 22.03 11.01 7.26
CA ALA A 144 22.11 10.02 8.34
C ALA A 144 23.55 9.83 8.83
N MET A 145 24.55 9.83 7.94
CA MET A 145 25.97 9.76 8.31
C MET A 145 26.43 11.02 9.05
N MET A 146 26.03 12.21 8.59
CA MET A 146 26.33 13.47 9.28
C MET A 146 25.69 13.51 10.67
N ALA A 147 24.41 13.13 10.78
CA ALA A 147 23.69 13.06 12.06
C ALA A 147 24.33 12.04 13.01
N THR A 148 24.71 10.87 12.52
CA THR A 148 25.41 9.85 13.32
C THR A 148 26.77 10.36 13.79
N THR A 149 27.55 11.01 12.91
CA THR A 149 28.87 11.56 13.26
C THR A 149 28.74 12.65 14.32
N GLY A 150 27.77 13.56 14.16
CA GLY A 150 27.46 14.58 15.16
C GLY A 150 27.04 13.98 16.50
N ALA A 151 26.16 12.97 16.49
CA ALA A 151 25.74 12.27 17.69
C ALA A 151 26.91 11.59 18.42
N VAL A 152 27.82 10.92 17.70
CA VAL A 152 29.01 10.29 18.28
C VAL A 152 29.93 11.33 18.94
N ILE A 153 30.17 12.46 18.27
CA ILE A 153 31.00 13.54 18.83
C ILE A 153 30.36 14.08 20.12
N LEU A 154 29.04 14.33 20.12
CA LEU A 154 28.32 14.80 21.30
C LEU A 154 28.32 13.77 22.44
N ILE A 155 28.16 12.48 22.13
CA ILE A 155 28.25 11.39 23.12
C ILE A 155 29.65 11.34 23.73
N MET A 156 30.71 11.46 22.93
CA MET A 156 32.09 11.46 23.42
C MET A 156 32.39 12.67 24.32
N ILE A 157 31.90 13.86 23.94
CA ILE A 157 32.02 15.07 24.76
C ILE A 157 31.25 14.90 26.07
N GLY A 158 29.99 14.46 26.01
CA GLY A 158 29.14 14.23 27.19
C GLY A 158 29.77 13.20 28.14
N ALA A 159 30.21 12.06 27.62
CA ALA A 159 30.91 11.05 28.39
C ALA A 159 32.20 11.57 29.03
N GLY A 160 32.93 12.47 28.36
CA GLY A 160 34.12 13.13 28.90
C GLY A 160 33.80 14.11 30.03
N LEU A 161 32.70 14.86 29.93
CA LEU A 161 32.22 15.76 30.98
C LEU A 161 31.72 14.99 32.21
N ASP A 162 30.98 13.89 31.97
CA ASP A 162 30.42 13.03 33.01
C ASP A 162 31.44 12.04 33.61
N TYR A 163 32.65 11.95 33.03
CA TYR A 163 33.68 11.02 33.49
C TYR A 163 34.04 11.23 34.97
N LYS A 164 34.05 12.49 35.44
CA LYS A 164 34.38 12.82 36.84
C LYS A 164 33.28 12.45 37.83
N THR A 165 32.01 12.42 37.39
CA THR A 165 30.84 12.10 38.23
C THR A 165 30.50 10.61 38.21
N CYS A 166 30.71 9.95 37.07
CA CYS A 166 30.30 8.57 36.76
C CYS A 166 31.47 7.60 36.53
N GLY A 167 32.70 7.98 36.89
CA GLY A 167 33.93 7.20 36.66
C GLY A 167 33.97 5.80 37.28
N ALA A 168 35.03 5.06 36.94
CA ALA A 168 35.17 3.61 37.16
C ALA A 168 34.98 3.11 38.61
N GLU A 169 35.18 3.95 39.63
CA GLU A 169 34.93 3.58 41.04
C GLU A 169 33.44 3.38 41.39
N LYS A 170 32.51 3.83 40.54
CA LYS A 170 31.05 3.68 40.74
C LYS A 170 30.35 2.77 39.73
N ALA A 171 31.04 2.30 38.70
CA ALA A 171 30.43 1.51 37.63
C ALA A 171 30.51 0.01 37.93
N ASN A 172 29.36 -0.63 38.18
CA ASN A 172 29.26 -2.08 38.32
C ASN A 172 29.11 -2.74 36.95
N PHE A 173 30.16 -3.39 36.45
CA PHE A 173 30.09 -4.19 35.25
C PHE A 173 29.57 -5.60 35.57
N PRO A 174 28.59 -6.13 34.81
CA PRO A 174 28.09 -7.47 35.04
C PRO A 174 29.18 -8.50 34.73
N ASN A 175 29.23 -9.58 35.52
CA ASN A 175 30.13 -10.71 35.24
C ASN A 175 29.78 -11.34 33.88
N LEU A 176 30.81 -11.86 33.20
CA LEU A 176 30.65 -12.57 31.94
C LEU A 176 29.80 -13.83 32.17
N SER A 177 28.58 -13.81 31.63
CA SER A 177 27.66 -14.94 31.63
C SER A 177 27.28 -15.26 30.19
N LEU A 178 26.81 -16.48 29.94
CA LEU A 178 26.36 -16.91 28.62
C LEU A 178 25.23 -16.02 28.08
N ASN A 179 24.33 -15.57 28.96
CA ASN A 179 23.27 -14.62 28.63
C ASN A 179 23.81 -13.24 28.26
N ASN A 180 24.75 -12.71 29.04
CA ASN A 180 25.37 -11.41 28.75
C ASN A 180 26.19 -11.46 27.46
N PHE A 181 26.87 -12.58 27.19
CA PHE A 181 27.57 -12.81 25.94
C PHE A 181 26.63 -12.76 24.73
N PHE A 182 25.51 -13.50 24.76
CA PHE A 182 24.54 -13.48 23.66
C PHE A 182 23.85 -12.12 23.48
N LEU A 183 23.58 -11.40 24.57
CA LEU A 183 23.03 -10.04 24.50
C LEU A 183 24.04 -9.06 23.90
N GLY A 184 25.32 -9.16 24.27
CA GLY A 184 26.40 -8.38 23.66
C GLY A 184 26.62 -8.74 22.19
N LEU A 185 26.61 -10.03 21.84
CA LEU A 185 26.66 -10.53 20.47
C LEU A 185 25.48 -9.98 19.66
N GLY A 186 24.27 -9.95 20.22
CA GLY A 186 23.08 -9.38 19.57
C GLY A 186 23.24 -7.90 19.25
N SER A 187 23.82 -7.10 20.15
CA SER A 187 24.12 -5.69 19.87
C SER A 187 25.14 -5.51 18.75
N VAL A 188 26.17 -6.36 18.69
CA VAL A 188 27.15 -6.34 17.58
C VAL A 188 26.50 -6.82 16.27
N LEU A 189 25.74 -7.91 16.28
CA LEU A 189 25.03 -8.41 15.09
C LEU A 189 24.06 -7.37 14.52
N PHE A 190 23.34 -6.64 15.39
CA PHE A 190 22.48 -5.53 14.98
C PHE A 190 23.29 -4.42 14.29
N ALA A 191 24.47 -4.07 14.80
CA ALA A 191 25.35 -3.07 14.19
C ALA A 191 25.92 -3.50 12.82
N TYR A 192 26.08 -4.81 12.59
CA TYR A 192 26.65 -5.36 11.35
C TYR A 192 25.60 -5.98 10.40
N GLY A 193 24.29 -5.85 10.69
CA GLY A 193 23.18 -6.50 9.97
C GLY A 193 22.86 -5.97 8.56
N GLY A 194 23.74 -5.15 7.95
CA GLY A 194 23.48 -4.49 6.67
C GLY A 194 23.83 -5.31 5.41
N HIS A 195 24.43 -6.50 5.56
CA HIS A 195 25.00 -7.24 4.43
C HIS A 195 23.97 -7.74 3.41
N GLY A 196 22.70 -7.90 3.81
CA GLY A 196 21.61 -8.30 2.92
C GLY A 196 21.35 -7.30 1.78
N ALA A 197 21.76 -6.04 1.96
CA ALA A 197 21.63 -4.98 0.97
C ALA A 197 22.80 -4.92 -0.01
N PHE A 198 23.92 -5.62 0.25
CA PHE A 198 25.15 -5.51 -0.54
C PHE A 198 24.96 -5.83 -2.03
N PRO A 199 24.31 -6.95 -2.42
CA PRO A 199 24.10 -7.26 -3.84
C PRO A 199 23.18 -6.25 -4.54
N THR A 200 22.21 -5.67 -3.83
CA THR A 200 21.34 -4.60 -4.36
C THR A 200 22.13 -3.32 -4.58
N ILE A 201 22.93 -2.90 -3.60
CA ILE A 201 23.82 -1.73 -3.71
C ILE A 201 24.80 -1.91 -4.86
N GLN A 202 25.41 -3.10 -5.00
CA GLN A 202 26.32 -3.41 -6.09
C GLN A 202 25.64 -3.36 -7.46
N HIS A 203 24.42 -3.89 -7.58
CA HIS A 203 23.64 -3.85 -8.82
C HIS A 203 23.37 -2.41 -9.27
N ASP A 204 23.12 -1.51 -8.32
CA ASP A 204 22.79 -0.10 -8.58
C ASP A 204 24.02 0.80 -8.77
N MET A 205 25.24 0.26 -8.59
CA MET A 205 26.47 1.01 -8.86
C MET A 205 26.66 1.24 -10.37
N LYS A 206 27.13 2.44 -10.73
CA LYS A 206 27.59 2.73 -12.11
C LYS A 206 28.65 1.74 -12.61
N LYS A 207 29.47 1.19 -11.71
CA LYS A 207 30.46 0.14 -11.99
C LYS A 207 30.37 -0.96 -10.93
N PRO A 208 29.51 -1.98 -11.12
CA PRO A 208 29.29 -3.05 -10.12
C PRO A 208 30.56 -3.80 -9.71
N SER A 209 31.51 -3.97 -10.64
CA SER A 209 32.80 -4.64 -10.39
C SER A 209 33.72 -3.90 -9.41
N GLU A 210 33.44 -2.62 -9.12
CA GLU A 210 34.18 -1.83 -8.14
C GLU A 210 33.60 -1.96 -6.71
N PHE A 211 32.46 -2.63 -6.52
CA PHE A 211 31.80 -2.77 -5.22
C PHE A 211 32.71 -3.32 -4.13
N THR A 212 33.55 -4.30 -4.46
CA THR A 212 34.53 -4.87 -3.52
C THR A 212 35.54 -3.81 -3.06
N LYS A 213 36.03 -2.97 -3.98
CA LYS A 213 36.95 -1.87 -3.64
C LYS A 213 36.22 -0.86 -2.76
N SER A 214 35.02 -0.43 -3.14
CA SER A 214 34.20 0.52 -2.36
C SER A 214 33.86 0.00 -0.96
N SER A 215 33.58 -1.30 -0.81
CA SER A 215 33.26 -1.93 0.47
C SER A 215 34.47 -2.00 1.39
N ILE A 216 35.67 -2.24 0.85
CA ILE A 216 36.92 -2.22 1.61
C ILE A 216 37.31 -0.78 1.96
N LEU A 217 37.16 0.15 1.02
CA LEU A 217 37.37 1.59 1.24
C LEU A 217 36.36 2.20 2.23
N ALA A 218 35.14 1.66 2.38
CA ALA A 218 34.20 2.12 3.41
C ALA A 218 34.74 1.94 4.85
N PHE A 219 35.75 1.09 5.05
CA PHE A 219 36.46 0.93 6.32
C PHE A 219 37.75 1.75 6.42
N ILE A 220 38.08 2.57 5.40
CA ILE A 220 39.28 3.43 5.34
C ILE A 220 38.86 4.86 4.95
N PRO A 221 39.03 5.89 5.80
CA PRO A 221 38.45 7.21 5.55
C PRO A 221 39.24 8.01 4.50
N VAL A 222 38.77 8.12 3.24
CA VAL A 222 39.28 9.08 2.25
C VAL A 222 38.18 9.56 1.28
N PHE A 223 38.09 10.88 1.08
CA PHE A 223 37.22 11.59 0.12
C PHE A 223 37.80 11.67 -1.31
N ARG A 224 36.98 11.55 -2.36
CA ARG A 224 37.25 12.17 -3.69
C ARG A 224 35.98 12.32 -4.58
N PRO A 225 35.94 13.33 -5.50
CA PRO A 225 34.76 13.69 -6.31
C PRO A 225 34.71 13.05 -7.73
N ASN A 226 33.52 13.19 -8.34
CA ASN A 226 32.98 12.58 -9.58
C ASN A 226 33.61 13.01 -10.92
N ASP A 227 33.37 12.20 -11.97
CA ASP A 227 33.27 12.61 -13.38
C ASP A 227 32.17 11.79 -14.12
N PRO A 228 31.50 12.30 -15.20
CA PRO A 228 30.21 11.82 -15.73
C PRO A 228 30.26 11.10 -17.11
N SER A 229 29.05 10.72 -17.58
CA SER A 229 28.63 10.18 -18.90
C SER A 229 28.78 8.65 -19.09
N THR A 230 27.94 7.90 -19.83
CA THR A 230 27.11 8.17 -21.03
C THR A 230 25.87 7.24 -21.12
N ASP A 231 24.95 7.68 -21.97
CA ASP A 231 23.65 7.17 -22.44
C ASP A 231 23.71 5.88 -23.31
N SER A 232 22.60 5.12 -23.42
CA SER A 232 22.03 4.60 -24.70
C SER A 232 20.97 3.49 -24.59
N SER A 233 19.83 3.75 -25.25
CA SER A 233 19.00 2.91 -26.16
C SER A 233 17.97 1.88 -25.65
N GLU A 234 16.72 2.13 -26.07
CA GLU A 234 15.50 1.31 -25.99
C GLU A 234 15.47 0.09 -26.95
N VAL A 235 14.75 -0.96 -26.54
CA VAL A 235 14.41 -2.15 -27.35
C VAL A 235 12.88 -2.34 -27.36
N SER A 236 12.32 -2.58 -28.54
CA SER A 236 10.89 -2.66 -28.85
C SER A 236 10.21 -4.00 -28.50
N VAL A 237 8.94 -3.97 -28.05
CA VAL A 237 8.11 -5.17 -27.80
C VAL A 237 6.65 -5.03 -28.31
N SER A 238 6.03 -6.18 -28.59
CA SER A 238 4.94 -6.50 -29.51
C SER A 238 3.53 -5.96 -29.21
N HIS A 239 3.05 -5.04 -30.04
CA HIS A 239 1.62 -4.74 -30.21
C HIS A 239 1.27 -4.80 -31.71
N ARG A 240 0.11 -5.36 -32.07
CA ARG A 240 -0.35 -5.42 -33.46
C ARG A 240 -1.55 -4.50 -33.64
N LEU A 241 -1.46 -3.58 -34.61
CA LEU A 241 -2.61 -2.83 -35.11
C LEU A 241 -3.31 -3.69 -36.16
N GLU A 242 -4.54 -4.11 -35.89
CA GLU A 242 -5.34 -4.90 -36.82
C GLU A 242 -6.64 -4.12 -37.09
N ASN A 243 -6.88 -3.75 -38.35
CA ASN A 243 -8.03 -2.94 -38.78
C ASN A 243 -8.23 -1.64 -37.97
N GLY A 244 -7.14 -0.93 -37.65
CA GLY A 244 -7.18 0.31 -36.86
C GLY A 244 -7.47 0.12 -35.37
N LYS A 245 -7.43 -1.13 -34.87
CA LYS A 245 -7.63 -1.46 -33.45
C LYS A 245 -6.36 -2.02 -32.85
N ILE A 246 -6.13 -1.69 -31.58
CA ILE A 246 -4.97 -2.18 -30.82
C ILE A 246 -5.30 -3.54 -30.24
N ILE A 247 -4.41 -4.50 -30.49
CA ILE A 247 -4.47 -5.84 -29.91
C ILE A 247 -3.13 -6.13 -29.22
N ARG A 248 -3.22 -6.45 -27.92
CA ARG A 248 -2.07 -6.80 -27.08
C ARG A 248 -1.91 -8.33 -27.00
N ALA A 249 -0.69 -8.82 -26.79
CA ALA A 249 -0.43 -10.25 -26.64
C ALA A 249 -1.04 -10.82 -25.35
N LYS A 250 -0.98 -10.03 -24.27
CA LYS A 250 -1.56 -10.32 -22.95
C LYS A 250 -2.45 -9.14 -22.52
N GLY A 251 -3.42 -9.41 -21.65
CA GLY A 251 -4.34 -8.41 -21.11
C GLY A 251 -5.70 -9.02 -20.76
N LEU A 252 -6.52 -8.24 -20.06
CA LEU A 252 -7.86 -8.64 -19.63
C LEU A 252 -8.79 -8.82 -20.83
N ASN A 253 -9.65 -9.84 -20.80
CA ASN A 253 -10.74 -9.97 -21.77
C ASN A 253 -11.94 -9.11 -21.34
N TRP A 254 -12.79 -8.72 -22.28
CA TRP A 254 -13.91 -7.79 -22.02
C TRP A 254 -14.89 -8.29 -20.93
N LEU A 255 -15.05 -9.60 -20.75
CA LEU A 255 -15.95 -10.14 -19.73
C LEU A 255 -15.34 -10.02 -18.33
N ILE A 256 -14.05 -10.34 -18.17
CA ILE A 256 -13.32 -10.13 -16.91
C ILE A 256 -13.26 -8.64 -16.60
N THR A 257 -13.01 -7.78 -17.58
CA THR A 257 -13.06 -6.33 -17.43
C THR A 257 -14.42 -5.86 -16.92
N ALA A 258 -15.53 -6.42 -17.40
CA ALA A 258 -16.86 -6.09 -16.87
C ALA A 258 -16.95 -6.41 -15.38
N PHE A 259 -16.47 -7.57 -14.94
CA PHE A 259 -16.45 -7.93 -13.51
C PHE A 259 -15.50 -7.05 -12.67
N PHE A 260 -14.40 -6.57 -13.24
CA PHE A 260 -13.55 -5.56 -12.57
C PHE A 260 -14.32 -4.27 -12.34
N VAL A 261 -15.02 -3.78 -13.36
CA VAL A 261 -15.83 -2.56 -13.27
C VAL A 261 -16.98 -2.73 -12.27
N VAL A 262 -17.62 -3.90 -12.21
CA VAL A 262 -18.62 -4.19 -11.17
C VAL A 262 -17.97 -4.28 -9.79
N GLY A 263 -16.83 -4.95 -9.63
CA GLY A 263 -16.16 -5.09 -8.34
C GLY A 263 -15.57 -3.79 -7.80
N ASP A 264 -15.25 -2.83 -8.67
CA ASP A 264 -14.81 -1.48 -8.30
C ASP A 264 -15.97 -0.63 -7.75
N MET A 265 -17.15 -0.71 -8.37
CA MET A 265 -18.31 0.10 -7.99
C MET A 265 -19.21 -0.54 -6.92
N ALA A 266 -19.46 -1.85 -7.03
CA ALA A 266 -20.32 -2.59 -6.12
C ALA A 266 -19.62 -2.72 -4.77
N GLY A 267 -20.31 -2.48 -3.65
CA GLY A 267 -19.69 -2.51 -2.31
C GLY A 267 -20.32 -1.51 -1.35
N GLY A 268 -19.51 -0.57 -0.86
CA GLY A 268 -19.93 0.42 0.16
C GLY A 268 -21.11 1.30 -0.26
N GLY A 269 -21.24 1.64 -1.55
CA GLY A 269 -22.39 2.43 -2.02
C GLY A 269 -23.70 1.66 -2.00
N LEU A 270 -23.67 0.35 -2.29
CA LEU A 270 -24.86 -0.51 -2.34
C LEU A 270 -25.61 -0.52 -1.01
N VAL A 271 -24.88 -0.61 0.11
CA VAL A 271 -25.49 -0.71 1.44
C VAL A 271 -26.17 0.59 1.89
N THR A 272 -25.80 1.71 1.28
CA THR A 272 -26.40 3.04 1.55
C THR A 272 -27.52 3.42 0.57
N LEU A 273 -27.65 2.76 -0.58
CA LEU A 273 -28.64 3.13 -1.60
C LEU A 273 -30.11 3.11 -1.15
N PRO A 274 -30.56 2.21 -0.26
CA PRO A 274 -31.93 2.28 0.25
C PRO A 274 -32.24 3.62 0.94
N ASN A 275 -31.24 4.29 1.56
CA ASN A 275 -31.41 5.62 2.13
C ASN A 275 -31.74 6.68 1.07
N ALA A 276 -31.26 6.53 -0.17
CA ALA A 276 -31.62 7.44 -1.25
C ALA A 276 -33.13 7.39 -1.55
N PHE A 277 -33.75 6.21 -1.47
CA PHE A 277 -35.20 6.04 -1.66
C PHE A 277 -35.97 6.63 -0.50
N VAL A 278 -35.53 6.40 0.74
CA VAL A 278 -36.17 6.96 1.95
C VAL A 278 -36.15 8.49 1.90
N ARG A 279 -35.02 9.09 1.52
CA ARG A 279 -34.85 10.55 1.47
C ARG A 279 -35.58 11.22 0.29
N THR A 280 -35.70 10.54 -0.86
CA THR A 280 -36.23 11.16 -2.10
C THR A 280 -37.59 10.64 -2.53
N THR A 281 -38.24 9.81 -1.71
CA THR A 281 -39.43 8.99 -2.02
C THR A 281 -39.13 7.83 -2.98
N PHE A 282 -40.02 6.85 -3.03
CA PHE A 282 -39.90 5.72 -3.95
C PHE A 282 -39.69 6.13 -5.42
N VAL A 283 -40.52 7.06 -5.92
CA VAL A 283 -40.45 7.51 -7.33
C VAL A 283 -39.18 8.34 -7.57
N GLY A 284 -38.82 9.22 -6.63
CA GLY A 284 -37.58 9.99 -6.72
C GLY A 284 -36.34 9.10 -6.73
N GLY A 285 -36.30 8.06 -5.89
CA GLY A 285 -35.23 7.06 -5.87
C GLY A 285 -35.10 6.30 -7.18
N LEU A 286 -36.22 5.85 -7.77
CA LEU A 286 -36.23 5.20 -9.08
C LEU A 286 -35.70 6.11 -10.19
N ILE A 287 -36.14 7.37 -10.21
CA ILE A 287 -35.69 8.36 -11.19
C ILE A 287 -34.19 8.62 -11.01
N LEU A 288 -33.71 8.82 -9.78
CA LEU A 288 -32.30 9.08 -9.49
C LEU A 288 -31.40 7.92 -9.91
N ILE A 289 -31.73 6.68 -9.54
CA ILE A 289 -30.95 5.50 -9.95
C ILE A 289 -30.99 5.30 -11.46
N GLY A 290 -32.17 5.41 -12.10
CA GLY A 290 -32.31 5.23 -13.54
C GLY A 290 -31.52 6.28 -14.33
N PHE A 291 -31.65 7.54 -13.94
CA PHE A 291 -30.94 8.66 -14.55
C PHE A 291 -29.43 8.56 -14.35
N MET A 292 -28.98 8.21 -13.13
CA MET A 292 -27.55 8.02 -12.86
C MET A 292 -26.97 6.82 -13.61
N THR A 293 -27.71 5.73 -13.76
CA THR A 293 -27.27 4.59 -14.58
C THR A 293 -27.05 5.02 -16.02
N LEU A 294 -27.97 5.80 -16.61
CA LEU A 294 -27.84 6.30 -17.97
C LEU A 294 -26.62 7.21 -18.13
N ILE A 295 -26.47 8.21 -17.24
CA ILE A 295 -25.34 9.15 -17.28
C ILE A 295 -24.02 8.44 -17.05
N ALA A 296 -23.92 7.57 -16.04
CA ALA A 296 -22.71 6.84 -15.72
C ALA A 296 -22.28 5.92 -16.88
N THR A 297 -23.25 5.25 -17.53
CA THR A 297 -22.99 4.43 -18.72
C THR A 297 -22.50 5.28 -19.89
N PHE A 298 -23.15 6.41 -20.17
CA PHE A 298 -22.76 7.31 -21.24
C PHE A 298 -21.37 7.90 -21.03
N THR A 299 -21.09 8.38 -19.82
CA THR A 299 -19.78 8.96 -19.46
C THR A 299 -18.67 7.92 -19.50
N ALA A 300 -18.92 6.68 -19.06
CA ALA A 300 -17.97 5.57 -19.19
C ALA A 300 -17.69 5.23 -20.66
N TYR A 301 -18.73 5.24 -21.52
CA TYR A 301 -18.57 5.08 -22.96
C TYR A 301 -17.72 6.19 -23.56
N ALA A 302 -18.05 7.46 -23.27
CA ALA A 302 -17.34 8.62 -23.80
C ALA A 302 -15.86 8.62 -23.36
N LEU A 303 -15.61 8.37 -22.08
CA LEU A 303 -14.27 8.28 -21.52
C LEU A 303 -13.45 7.16 -22.17
N GLY A 304 -14.08 6.00 -22.40
CA GLY A 304 -13.40 4.90 -23.08
C GLY A 304 -13.08 5.19 -24.54
N LYS A 305 -13.92 5.95 -25.24
CA LYS A 305 -13.63 6.43 -26.60
C LYS A 305 -12.49 7.44 -26.63
N CYS A 306 -12.41 8.34 -25.66
CA CYS A 306 -11.27 9.24 -25.53
C CYS A 306 -9.96 8.45 -25.40
N TRP A 307 -9.94 7.40 -24.57
CA TRP A 307 -8.74 6.58 -24.41
C TRP A 307 -8.38 5.75 -25.65
N ASP A 308 -9.38 5.20 -26.36
CA ASP A 308 -9.15 4.52 -27.65
C ASP A 308 -8.49 5.47 -28.67
N ILE A 309 -8.99 6.70 -28.79
CA ILE A 309 -8.45 7.72 -29.69
C ILE A 309 -6.98 8.03 -29.33
N LEU A 310 -6.68 8.21 -28.05
CA LEU A 310 -5.34 8.54 -27.60
C LEU A 310 -4.33 7.46 -27.97
N GLN A 311 -4.65 6.18 -27.71
CA GLN A 311 -3.74 5.08 -28.04
C GLN A 311 -3.56 4.89 -29.56
N ILE A 312 -4.56 5.24 -30.37
CA ILE A 312 -4.47 5.20 -31.84
C ILE A 312 -3.52 6.30 -32.33
N ILE A 313 -3.70 7.54 -31.87
CA ILE A 313 -2.96 8.72 -32.36
C ILE A 313 -1.53 8.74 -31.84
N TRP A 314 -1.30 8.47 -30.55
CA TRP A 314 0.00 8.60 -29.90
C TRP A 314 0.58 7.23 -29.53
N PRO A 315 1.67 6.79 -30.19
CA PRO A 315 2.28 5.48 -29.94
C PRO A 315 2.78 5.28 -28.50
N GLU A 316 3.22 6.34 -27.83
CA GLU A 316 3.70 6.31 -26.43
C GLU A 316 2.68 5.73 -25.45
N TYR A 317 1.38 5.93 -25.70
CA TYR A 317 0.31 5.40 -24.84
C TYR A 317 -0.05 3.94 -25.12
N ARG A 318 0.59 3.28 -26.09
CA ARG A 318 0.29 1.88 -26.44
C ARG A 318 0.95 0.88 -25.50
N GLU A 319 2.05 1.27 -24.88
CA GLU A 319 2.85 0.41 -24.00
C GLU A 319 2.40 0.57 -22.54
N HIS A 320 2.98 1.53 -21.82
CA HIS A 320 2.72 1.77 -20.43
C HIS A 320 2.20 3.19 -20.24
N CYS A 321 0.98 3.32 -19.73
CA CYS A 321 0.46 4.59 -19.26
C CYS A 321 -0.06 4.39 -17.84
N ARG A 322 0.56 5.09 -16.92
CA ARG A 322 0.25 5.03 -15.50
C ARG A 322 -1.06 5.75 -15.17
N LYS A 323 -1.28 6.90 -15.81
CA LYS A 323 -2.43 7.78 -15.55
C LYS A 323 -3.21 8.07 -16.83
N PRO A 324 -3.87 7.06 -17.43
CA PRO A 324 -4.61 7.26 -18.67
C PRO A 324 -5.65 8.38 -18.60
N TYR A 325 -6.34 8.55 -17.47
CA TYR A 325 -7.37 9.59 -17.34
C TYR A 325 -6.76 11.02 -17.30
N PRO A 326 -5.79 11.36 -16.43
CA PRO A 326 -5.07 12.62 -16.53
C PRO A 326 -4.44 12.89 -17.91
N GLU A 327 -3.93 11.87 -18.60
CA GLU A 327 -3.37 12.02 -19.95
C GLU A 327 -4.42 12.38 -21.01
N ILE A 328 -5.66 11.90 -20.88
CA ILE A 328 -6.80 12.38 -21.70
C ILE A 328 -6.97 13.89 -21.50
N GLY A 329 -6.94 14.36 -20.25
CA GLY A 329 -7.00 15.78 -19.92
C GLY A 329 -5.83 16.58 -20.49
N TYR A 330 -4.62 16.03 -20.38
CA TYR A 330 -3.39 16.63 -20.91
C TYR A 330 -3.49 16.87 -22.42
N ARG A 331 -3.93 15.87 -23.18
CA ARG A 331 -4.05 16.00 -24.64
C ARG A 331 -5.22 16.90 -25.08
N ALA A 332 -6.23 17.08 -24.24
CA ALA A 332 -7.37 17.93 -24.54
C ALA A 332 -7.12 19.43 -24.22
N PHE A 333 -6.54 19.74 -23.06
CA PHE A 333 -6.40 21.12 -22.57
C PHE A 333 -5.03 21.43 -21.93
N GLY A 334 -4.05 20.54 -22.06
CA GLY A 334 -2.69 20.74 -21.56
C GLY A 334 -2.50 20.38 -20.07
N GLY A 335 -1.34 20.74 -19.52
CA GLY A 335 -0.91 20.36 -18.17
C GLY A 335 -1.83 20.80 -17.04
N TRP A 336 -2.52 21.94 -17.19
CA TRP A 336 -3.47 22.41 -16.18
C TRP A 336 -4.60 21.40 -15.94
N LEU A 337 -5.24 20.91 -17.01
CA LEU A 337 -6.34 19.95 -16.87
C LEU A 337 -5.82 18.58 -16.41
N LYS A 338 -4.61 18.17 -16.79
CA LYS A 338 -3.95 16.97 -16.26
C LYS A 338 -3.92 16.99 -14.74
N HIS A 339 -3.43 18.08 -14.15
CA HIS A 339 -3.32 18.20 -12.69
C HIS A 339 -4.68 18.30 -11.99
N VAL A 340 -5.65 19.01 -12.57
CA VAL A 340 -7.01 19.10 -12.01
C VAL A 340 -7.68 17.71 -12.00
N ILE A 341 -7.54 16.92 -13.06
CA ILE A 341 -8.08 15.56 -13.13
C ILE A 341 -7.36 14.63 -12.15
N SER A 342 -6.01 14.65 -12.08
CA SER A 342 -5.25 13.88 -11.08
C SER A 342 -5.73 14.18 -9.67
N PHE A 343 -5.73 15.45 -9.28
CA PHE A 343 -6.15 15.86 -7.94
C PHE A 343 -7.59 15.43 -7.61
N SER A 344 -8.51 15.54 -8.57
CA SER A 344 -9.91 15.11 -8.40
C SER A 344 -10.04 13.59 -8.23
N ILE A 345 -9.25 12.81 -8.97
CA ILE A 345 -9.22 11.35 -8.82
C ILE A 345 -8.60 10.97 -7.47
N ASP A 346 -7.48 11.58 -7.09
CA ASP A 346 -6.77 11.26 -5.86
C ASP A 346 -7.61 11.54 -4.62
N ILE A 347 -8.25 12.71 -4.54
CA ILE A 347 -9.12 13.04 -3.41
C ILE A 347 -10.33 12.10 -3.34
N THR A 348 -10.87 11.68 -4.50
CA THR A 348 -11.99 10.75 -4.58
C THR A 348 -11.58 9.35 -4.10
N LEU A 349 -10.48 8.80 -4.61
CA LEU A 349 -10.00 7.47 -4.23
C LEU A 349 -9.56 7.41 -2.76
N PHE A 350 -8.92 8.48 -2.26
CA PHE A 350 -8.62 8.60 -0.84
C PHE A 350 -9.89 8.57 0.02
N GLY A 351 -10.92 9.35 -0.37
CA GLY A 351 -12.21 9.35 0.30
C GLY A 351 -12.88 7.98 0.33
N ILE A 352 -12.91 7.27 -0.81
CA ILE A 352 -13.45 5.91 -0.88
C ILE A 352 -12.66 4.96 0.03
N GLY A 353 -11.32 5.06 0.03
CA GLY A 353 -10.46 4.29 0.92
C GLY A 353 -10.77 4.50 2.40
N VAL A 354 -11.01 5.74 2.82
CA VAL A 354 -11.43 6.06 4.19
C VAL A 354 -12.77 5.43 4.54
N VAL A 355 -13.76 5.52 3.65
CA VAL A 355 -15.10 4.92 3.87
C VAL A 355 -14.99 3.40 3.97
N PHE A 356 -14.18 2.75 3.12
CA PHE A 356 -14.03 1.29 3.15
C PHE A 356 -13.32 0.81 4.41
N LEU A 357 -12.32 1.55 4.92
CA LEU A 357 -11.70 1.27 6.22
C LEU A 357 -12.69 1.42 7.37
N LEU A 358 -13.45 2.51 7.38
CA LEU A 358 -14.43 2.79 8.42
C LEU A 358 -15.52 1.70 8.45
N LEU A 359 -16.14 1.42 7.29
CA LEU A 359 -17.18 0.40 7.17
C LEU A 359 -16.67 -0.99 7.55
N SER A 360 -15.45 -1.35 7.13
CA SER A 360 -14.83 -2.62 7.51
C SER A 360 -14.63 -2.72 9.02
N ALA A 361 -14.19 -1.63 9.65
CA ALA A 361 -14.01 -1.58 11.10
C ALA A 361 -15.34 -1.64 11.85
N GLU A 362 -16.37 -0.92 11.42
CA GLU A 362 -17.72 -0.97 12.03
C GLU A 362 -18.30 -2.39 11.95
N ASN A 363 -18.20 -3.02 10.78
CA ASN A 363 -18.67 -4.39 10.57
C ASN A 363 -17.93 -5.41 11.44
N ILE A 364 -16.60 -5.31 11.55
CA ILE A 364 -15.80 -6.21 12.38
C ILE A 364 -16.06 -5.94 13.88
N ASP A 365 -16.17 -4.69 14.31
CA ASP A 365 -16.49 -4.35 15.70
C ASP A 365 -17.87 -4.90 16.09
N GLY A 366 -18.87 -4.73 15.23
CA GLY A 366 -20.19 -5.32 15.40
C GLY A 366 -20.14 -6.85 15.49
N PHE A 367 -19.37 -7.50 14.63
CA PHE A 367 -19.20 -8.96 14.66
C PHE A 367 -18.53 -9.47 15.94
N LEU A 368 -17.44 -8.82 16.35
CA LEU A 368 -16.69 -9.18 17.56
C LEU A 368 -17.53 -9.00 18.83
N ARG A 369 -18.30 -7.92 18.91
CA ARG A 369 -19.20 -7.67 20.06
C ARG A 369 -20.34 -8.68 20.12
N ASN A 370 -21.01 -8.92 19.01
CA ASN A 370 -22.22 -9.76 19.00
C ASN A 370 -21.91 -11.26 19.09
N THR A 371 -20.75 -11.71 18.60
CA THR A 371 -20.38 -13.13 18.55
C THR A 371 -19.47 -13.55 19.71
N PHE A 372 -18.55 -12.69 20.13
CA PHE A 372 -17.50 -13.02 21.10
C PHE A 372 -17.48 -12.12 22.34
N ASP A 373 -18.36 -11.10 22.42
CA ASP A 373 -18.37 -10.06 23.47
C ASP A 373 -17.01 -9.33 23.64
N ILE A 374 -16.24 -9.21 22.56
CA ILE A 374 -14.94 -8.51 22.56
C ILE A 374 -15.14 -7.06 22.14
N ARG A 375 -14.56 -6.11 22.91
CA ARG A 375 -14.62 -4.66 22.65
C ARG A 375 -13.23 -4.08 22.41
N ILE A 376 -12.86 -3.92 21.15
CA ILE A 376 -11.54 -3.44 20.73
C ILE A 376 -11.52 -1.90 20.55
N GLY A 377 -12.68 -1.30 20.30
CA GLY A 377 -12.82 0.13 20.03
C GLY A 377 -12.52 0.47 18.55
N LEU A 378 -13.38 1.29 17.94
CA LEU A 378 -13.38 1.54 16.49
C LEU A 378 -12.03 2.10 15.98
N CYS A 379 -11.44 3.07 16.68
CA CYS A 379 -10.17 3.67 16.27
C CYS A 379 -9.00 2.66 16.22
N PHE A 380 -8.93 1.77 17.20
CA PHE A 380 -7.86 0.76 17.25
C PHE A 380 -8.08 -0.31 16.18
N LEU A 381 -9.33 -0.65 15.91
CA LEU A 381 -9.68 -1.61 14.87
C LEU A 381 -9.40 -1.10 13.46
N ILE A 382 -9.68 0.19 13.18
CA ILE A 382 -9.27 0.84 11.92
C ILE A 382 -7.76 0.71 11.72
N PHE A 383 -6.98 0.95 12.78
CA PHE A 383 -5.52 0.82 12.71
C PHE A 383 -5.07 -0.62 12.44
N ILE A 384 -5.64 -1.61 13.15
CA ILE A 384 -5.34 -3.02 12.91
C ILE A 384 -5.61 -3.39 11.44
N ILE A 385 -6.78 -3.01 10.92
CA ILE A 385 -7.17 -3.31 9.54
C ILE A 385 -6.21 -2.64 8.56
N ALA A 386 -5.85 -1.37 8.78
CA ALA A 386 -4.90 -0.66 7.92
C ALA A 386 -3.52 -1.33 7.89
N VAL A 387 -2.99 -1.76 9.06
CA VAL A 387 -1.71 -2.47 9.15
C VAL A 387 -1.75 -3.82 8.46
N VAL A 388 -2.86 -4.56 8.60
CA VAL A 388 -3.05 -5.87 7.95
C VAL A 388 -3.20 -5.73 6.43
N LEU A 389 -3.85 -4.66 5.97
CA LEU A 389 -4.01 -4.37 4.54
C LEU A 389 -2.73 -3.88 3.89
N LEU A 390 -1.87 -3.16 4.60
CA LEU A 390 -0.69 -2.50 4.06
C LEU A 390 0.18 -3.40 3.15
N PRO A 391 0.53 -4.66 3.53
CA PRO A 391 1.29 -5.55 2.66
C PRO A 391 0.57 -5.90 1.35
N VAL A 392 -0.77 -5.97 1.38
CA VAL A 392 -1.60 -6.30 0.23
C VAL A 392 -1.74 -5.11 -0.71
N LEU A 393 -1.69 -3.88 -0.18
CA LEU A 393 -1.73 -2.64 -0.97
C LEU A 393 -0.43 -2.39 -1.77
N PHE A 394 0.66 -3.10 -1.47
CA PHE A 394 1.93 -3.00 -2.22
C PHE A 394 2.00 -3.87 -3.49
N LEU A 395 0.92 -4.55 -3.85
CA LEU A 395 0.84 -5.37 -5.07
C LEU A 395 0.71 -4.50 -6.33
N LYS A 396 1.40 -4.89 -7.40
CA LYS A 396 1.81 -4.03 -8.53
C LYS A 396 0.71 -3.62 -9.54
N SER A 397 -0.30 -4.48 -9.80
CA SER A 397 -1.35 -4.18 -10.78
C SER A 397 -2.60 -5.07 -10.61
N PRO A 398 -3.83 -4.53 -10.81
CA PRO A 398 -5.07 -5.30 -10.84
C PRO A 398 -5.07 -6.50 -11.79
N ALA A 399 -4.30 -6.45 -12.88
CA ALA A 399 -4.17 -7.56 -13.82
C ALA A 399 -3.50 -8.80 -13.20
N ASP A 400 -2.62 -8.61 -12.22
CA ASP A 400 -1.87 -9.69 -11.57
C ASP A 400 -2.69 -10.46 -10.51
N PHE A 401 -3.83 -9.90 -10.08
CA PHE A 401 -4.68 -10.47 -9.04
C PHE A 401 -6.17 -10.56 -9.41
N TRP A 402 -6.47 -10.83 -10.68
CA TRP A 402 -7.84 -11.01 -11.19
C TRP A 402 -8.74 -11.95 -10.35
N TRP A 403 -8.16 -12.91 -9.63
CA TRP A 403 -8.88 -13.83 -8.74
C TRP A 403 -9.43 -13.13 -7.48
N ILE A 404 -8.73 -12.12 -6.92
CA ILE A 404 -9.18 -11.34 -5.75
C ILE A 404 -10.52 -10.67 -6.05
N ILE A 405 -10.69 -10.19 -7.28
CA ILE A 405 -11.91 -9.50 -7.73
C ILE A 405 -13.07 -10.46 -7.87
N ILE A 406 -12.81 -11.69 -8.30
CA ILE A 406 -13.84 -12.74 -8.32
C ILE A 406 -14.29 -13.04 -6.88
N LEU A 407 -13.38 -13.09 -5.90
CA LEU A 407 -13.77 -13.21 -4.49
C LEU A 407 -14.57 -12.01 -4.01
N ALA A 408 -14.15 -10.78 -4.32
CA ALA A 408 -14.88 -9.57 -3.96
C ALA A 408 -16.30 -9.56 -4.55
N MET A 409 -16.46 -10.02 -5.80
CA MET A 409 -17.74 -10.14 -6.49
C MET A 409 -18.65 -11.23 -5.89
N MET A 410 -18.08 -12.39 -5.57
CA MET A 410 -18.81 -13.47 -4.88
C MET A 410 -19.27 -12.99 -3.51
N ALA A 411 -18.43 -12.26 -2.77
CA ALA A 411 -18.77 -11.70 -1.48
C ALA A 411 -19.93 -10.70 -1.59
N THR A 412 -19.88 -9.76 -2.55
CA THR A 412 -20.98 -8.80 -2.77
C THR A 412 -22.27 -9.48 -3.20
N THR A 413 -22.19 -10.46 -4.09
CA THR A 413 -23.39 -11.17 -4.56
C THR A 413 -24.02 -11.98 -3.43
N GLY A 414 -23.20 -12.65 -2.60
CA GLY A 414 -23.66 -13.32 -1.39
C GLY A 414 -24.31 -12.35 -0.40
N ALA A 415 -23.69 -11.19 -0.16
CA ALA A 415 -24.24 -10.15 0.69
C ALA A 415 -25.59 -9.63 0.17
N VAL A 416 -25.71 -9.36 -1.13
CA VAL A 416 -26.97 -8.91 -1.76
C VAL A 416 -28.08 -9.94 -1.58
N ILE A 417 -27.80 -11.23 -1.80
CA ILE A 417 -28.78 -12.30 -1.59
C ILE A 417 -29.24 -12.33 -0.13
N LEU A 418 -28.31 -12.26 0.81
CA LEU A 418 -28.63 -12.25 2.24
C LEU A 418 -29.42 -11.00 2.66
N ILE A 419 -29.08 -9.82 2.13
CA ILE A 419 -29.84 -8.59 2.38
C ILE A 419 -31.28 -8.73 1.87
N MET A 420 -31.48 -9.27 0.66
CA MET A 420 -32.82 -9.47 0.11
C MET A 420 -33.64 -10.48 0.94
N ILE A 421 -33.02 -11.56 1.41
CA ILE A 421 -33.67 -12.54 2.29
C ILE A 421 -34.02 -11.89 3.63
N GLY A 422 -33.07 -11.20 4.26
CA GLY A 422 -33.26 -10.51 5.55
C GLY A 422 -34.39 -9.48 5.49
N ALA A 423 -34.34 -8.57 4.51
CA ALA A 423 -35.40 -7.58 4.30
C ALA A 423 -36.75 -8.24 4.00
N GLY A 424 -36.78 -9.31 3.18
CA GLY A 424 -38.00 -10.05 2.88
C GLY A 424 -38.64 -10.73 4.10
N LEU A 425 -37.82 -11.25 5.03
CA LEU A 425 -38.30 -11.81 6.30
C LEU A 425 -38.83 -10.70 7.21
N ASP A 426 -38.12 -9.59 7.29
CA ASP A 426 -38.46 -8.45 8.15
C ASP A 426 -39.72 -7.71 7.64
N TYR A 427 -40.05 -7.79 6.35
CA TYR A 427 -41.18 -7.09 5.73
C TYR A 427 -42.51 -7.31 6.46
N LYS A 428 -42.78 -8.53 6.93
CA LYS A 428 -44.05 -8.83 7.63
C LYS A 428 -44.15 -8.18 9.00
N THR A 429 -43.01 -7.95 9.64
CA THR A 429 -42.91 -7.46 11.02
C THR A 429 -42.71 -5.96 11.06
N CYS A 430 -41.83 -5.43 10.20
CA CYS A 430 -41.43 -4.03 10.14
C CYS A 430 -42.24 -3.22 9.11
N GLY A 431 -42.80 -3.86 8.07
CA GLY A 431 -43.52 -3.16 6.98
C GLY A 431 -44.88 -2.59 7.36
N ALA A 432 -45.43 -2.98 8.53
CA ALA A 432 -46.70 -2.46 9.06
C ALA A 432 -46.52 -1.11 9.79
N GLU A 433 -45.35 -0.86 10.37
CA GLU A 433 -44.95 0.39 11.04
C GLU A 433 -44.43 1.39 10.00
N LYS A 434 -45.27 1.76 9.01
CA LYS A 434 -44.96 2.82 8.03
C LYS A 434 -45.01 4.18 8.72
N ALA A 435 -44.08 4.43 9.64
CA ALA A 435 -43.90 5.76 10.17
C ALA A 435 -43.27 6.62 9.05
N ASN A 436 -44.02 7.63 8.63
CA ASN A 436 -43.53 8.88 8.05
C ASN A 436 -42.30 8.81 7.13
N PHE A 437 -42.52 8.57 5.83
CA PHE A 437 -41.50 8.95 4.84
C PHE A 437 -41.24 10.45 4.92
N PRO A 438 -39.98 10.89 5.03
CA PRO A 438 -39.68 12.31 5.06
C PRO A 438 -40.16 12.95 3.75
N ASN A 439 -40.80 14.11 3.86
CA ASN A 439 -41.20 14.87 2.68
C ASN A 439 -39.97 15.22 1.83
N LEU A 440 -40.16 15.24 0.51
CA LEU A 440 -39.12 15.66 -0.41
C LEU A 440 -38.75 17.12 -0.12
N SER A 441 -37.54 17.30 0.41
CA SER A 441 -36.93 18.61 0.63
C SER A 441 -35.65 18.69 -0.21
N LEU A 442 -35.19 19.90 -0.51
CA LEU A 442 -33.92 20.09 -1.23
C LEU A 442 -32.75 19.39 -0.51
N ASN A 443 -32.71 19.48 0.82
CA ASN A 443 -31.69 18.81 1.62
C ASN A 443 -31.72 17.28 1.44
N ASN A 444 -32.91 16.68 1.58
CA ASN A 444 -33.06 15.23 1.41
C ASN A 444 -32.76 14.79 -0.03
N PHE A 445 -33.10 15.62 -1.03
CA PHE A 445 -32.73 15.39 -2.42
C PHE A 445 -31.21 15.33 -2.62
N PHE A 446 -30.45 16.32 -2.12
CA PHE A 446 -28.99 16.34 -2.27
C PHE A 446 -28.30 15.23 -1.49
N LEU A 447 -28.79 14.85 -0.31
CA LEU A 447 -28.26 13.70 0.45
C LEU A 447 -28.53 12.36 -0.26
N GLY A 448 -29.72 12.20 -0.84
CA GLY A 448 -30.04 11.04 -1.68
C GLY A 448 -29.20 11.00 -2.95
N LEU A 449 -29.05 12.14 -3.63
CA LEU A 449 -28.19 12.29 -4.80
C LEU A 449 -26.73 11.94 -4.47
N GLY A 450 -26.20 12.40 -3.33
CA GLY A 450 -24.86 12.06 -2.87
C GLY A 450 -24.66 10.56 -2.65
N SER A 451 -25.67 9.89 -2.07
CA SER A 451 -25.64 8.42 -1.88
C SER A 451 -25.61 7.68 -3.22
N VAL A 452 -26.37 8.14 -4.21
CA VAL A 452 -26.36 7.56 -5.56
C VAL A 452 -25.04 7.87 -6.28
N LEU A 453 -24.53 9.10 -6.20
CA LEU A 453 -23.25 9.49 -6.79
C LEU A 453 -22.09 8.64 -6.23
N PHE A 454 -22.09 8.40 -4.92
CA PHE A 454 -21.12 7.52 -4.27
C PHE A 454 -21.24 6.08 -4.80
N ALA A 455 -22.45 5.54 -4.92
CA ALA A 455 -22.66 4.16 -5.38
C ALA A 455 -22.33 3.91 -6.86
N TYR A 456 -22.38 4.95 -7.69
CA TYR A 456 -22.00 4.92 -9.11
C TYR A 456 -20.59 5.46 -9.35
N GLY A 457 -19.83 5.76 -8.29
CA GLY A 457 -18.45 6.21 -8.36
C GLY A 457 -17.51 5.08 -8.77
N GLY A 458 -16.66 5.33 -9.77
CA GLY A 458 -15.66 4.36 -10.28
C GLY A 458 -14.92 4.84 -11.54
N HIS A 459 -15.43 5.89 -12.21
CA HIS A 459 -14.87 6.41 -13.47
C HIS A 459 -13.38 6.75 -13.44
N GLY A 460 -12.83 7.09 -12.27
CA GLY A 460 -11.40 7.34 -12.08
C GLY A 460 -10.52 6.15 -12.50
N ALA A 461 -10.98 4.93 -12.28
CA ALA A 461 -10.24 3.70 -12.59
C ALA A 461 -10.48 3.18 -14.02
N PHE A 462 -11.52 3.63 -14.71
CA PHE A 462 -11.97 3.04 -15.98
C PHE A 462 -10.90 3.10 -17.08
N PRO A 463 -10.21 4.23 -17.33
CA PRO A 463 -9.16 4.29 -18.35
C PRO A 463 -7.97 3.38 -18.04
N THR A 464 -7.63 3.19 -16.76
CA THR A 464 -6.58 2.25 -16.32
C THR A 464 -7.01 0.81 -16.56
N ILE A 465 -8.23 0.45 -16.16
CA ILE A 465 -8.82 -0.88 -16.43
C ILE A 465 -8.88 -1.17 -17.94
N GLN A 466 -9.25 -0.17 -18.75
CA GLN A 466 -9.27 -0.27 -20.20
C GLN A 466 -7.86 -0.42 -20.79
N HIS A 467 -6.87 0.29 -20.26
CA HIS A 467 -5.48 0.17 -20.68
C HIS A 467 -4.98 -1.27 -20.51
N ASP A 468 -5.37 -1.95 -19.42
CA ASP A 468 -4.97 -3.34 -19.15
C ASP A 468 -5.71 -4.40 -20.00
N MET A 469 -6.66 -3.99 -20.85
CA MET A 469 -7.37 -4.91 -21.73
C MET A 469 -6.51 -5.42 -22.89
N LYS A 470 -6.73 -6.68 -23.25
CA LYS A 470 -6.17 -7.26 -24.48
C LYS A 470 -6.65 -6.52 -25.73
N LYS A 471 -7.91 -6.06 -25.72
CA LYS A 471 -8.56 -5.28 -26.78
C LYS A 471 -9.26 -4.06 -26.16
N PRO A 472 -8.58 -2.92 -25.95
CA PRO A 472 -9.15 -1.72 -25.33
C PRO A 472 -10.45 -1.24 -25.99
N SER A 473 -10.57 -1.40 -27.31
CA SER A 473 -11.78 -1.03 -28.07
C SER A 473 -13.06 -1.79 -27.68
N GLU A 474 -12.95 -2.88 -26.90
CA GLU A 474 -14.09 -3.63 -26.37
C GLU A 474 -14.56 -3.13 -24.99
N PHE A 475 -13.93 -2.09 -24.43
CA PHE A 475 -14.31 -1.55 -23.12
C PHE A 475 -15.79 -1.16 -23.05
N THR A 476 -16.36 -0.60 -24.12
CA THR A 476 -17.80 -0.28 -24.18
C THR A 476 -18.70 -1.50 -23.90
N LYS A 477 -18.34 -2.70 -24.38
CA LYS A 477 -19.11 -3.92 -24.07
C LYS A 477 -19.05 -4.23 -22.58
N SER A 478 -17.87 -4.02 -21.99
CA SER A 478 -17.58 -4.26 -20.58
C SER A 478 -18.35 -3.29 -19.68
N SER A 479 -18.34 -1.99 -20.01
CA SER A 479 -19.03 -0.96 -19.23
C SER A 479 -20.55 -1.11 -19.29
N VAL A 480 -21.12 -1.37 -20.47
CA VAL A 480 -22.58 -1.60 -20.60
C VAL A 480 -23.01 -2.83 -19.80
N LEU A 481 -22.28 -3.95 -19.90
CA LEU A 481 -22.58 -5.13 -19.09
C LEU A 481 -22.46 -4.84 -17.58
N ALA A 482 -21.42 -4.11 -17.17
CA ALA A 482 -21.21 -3.79 -15.76
C ALA A 482 -22.36 -2.95 -15.17
N PHE A 483 -22.82 -1.91 -15.87
CA PHE A 483 -23.94 -1.08 -15.39
C PHE A 483 -25.27 -1.83 -15.38
N ILE A 484 -25.49 -2.79 -16.29
CA ILE A 484 -26.65 -3.69 -16.23
C ILE A 484 -26.58 -4.55 -14.97
N LEU A 485 -25.44 -5.17 -14.69
CA LEU A 485 -25.25 -6.01 -13.51
C LEU A 485 -25.39 -5.21 -12.20
N ILE A 486 -24.84 -4.00 -12.16
CA ILE A 486 -25.01 -3.08 -11.03
C ILE A 486 -26.47 -2.72 -10.82
N GLY A 487 -27.21 -2.39 -11.88
CA GLY A 487 -28.65 -2.13 -11.78
C GLY A 487 -29.42 -3.32 -11.20
N VAL A 488 -29.06 -4.54 -11.61
CA VAL A 488 -29.66 -5.79 -11.09
C VAL A 488 -29.32 -6.03 -9.61
N LEU A 489 -28.17 -5.59 -9.12
CA LEU A 489 -27.80 -5.70 -7.70
C LEU A 489 -28.40 -4.58 -6.84
N TYR A 490 -28.41 -3.36 -7.36
CA TYR A 490 -28.73 -2.15 -6.60
C TYR A 490 -30.23 -1.95 -6.46
N LEU A 491 -30.98 -2.14 -7.54
CA LEU A 491 -32.40 -1.81 -7.58
C LEU A 491 -33.24 -2.69 -6.65
N PRO A 492 -33.08 -4.03 -6.62
CA PRO A 492 -33.86 -4.87 -5.71
C PRO A 492 -33.56 -4.59 -4.23
N VAL A 493 -32.28 -4.41 -3.87
CA VAL A 493 -31.87 -4.07 -2.50
C VAL A 493 -32.45 -2.73 -2.07
N SER A 494 -32.43 -1.72 -2.95
CA SER A 494 -33.00 -0.40 -2.68
C SER A 494 -34.51 -0.45 -2.47
N ILE A 495 -35.23 -1.17 -3.34
CA ILE A 495 -36.68 -1.32 -3.25
C ILE A 495 -37.06 -2.09 -1.98
N LEU A 496 -36.41 -3.22 -1.70
CA LEU A 496 -36.72 -4.04 -0.53
C LEU A 496 -36.34 -3.36 0.78
N GLY A 497 -35.18 -2.71 0.85
CA GLY A 497 -34.76 -1.95 2.02
C GLY A 497 -35.73 -0.79 2.31
N TYR A 498 -36.12 -0.03 1.29
CA TYR A 498 -37.14 1.00 1.40
C TYR A 498 -38.48 0.44 1.87
N ALA A 499 -38.94 -0.66 1.27
CA ALA A 499 -40.25 -1.24 1.55
C ALA A 499 -40.34 -1.90 2.94
N SER A 500 -39.22 -2.43 3.45
CA SER A 500 -39.20 -3.20 4.71
C SER A 500 -38.92 -2.32 5.92
N TYR A 501 -38.08 -1.28 5.79
CA TYR A 501 -37.60 -0.49 6.92
C TYR A 501 -38.10 0.97 6.92
N GLY A 502 -38.42 1.56 5.77
CA GLY A 502 -38.92 2.94 5.72
C GLY A 502 -37.99 3.96 6.39
N ASP A 503 -38.53 4.81 7.26
CA ASP A 503 -37.79 5.84 8.01
C ASP A 503 -36.89 5.30 9.14
N SER A 504 -37.12 4.05 9.56
CA SER A 504 -36.30 3.36 10.56
C SER A 504 -34.98 2.80 10.00
N LEU A 505 -34.75 2.95 8.69
CA LEU A 505 -33.53 2.52 8.03
C LEU A 505 -32.31 3.28 8.58
N THR A 506 -31.32 2.55 9.10
CA THR A 506 -30.03 3.14 9.50
C THR A 506 -29.21 3.58 8.28
N ASP A 507 -28.10 4.31 8.49
CA ASP A 507 -27.25 4.82 7.39
C ASP A 507 -26.74 3.72 6.43
N ASN A 508 -26.62 2.49 6.93
CA ASN A 508 -26.45 1.29 6.11
C ASN A 508 -27.64 0.32 6.33
N VAL A 509 -28.05 -0.39 5.28
CA VAL A 509 -29.19 -1.33 5.34
C VAL A 509 -28.91 -2.57 6.20
N ILE A 510 -27.63 -2.94 6.37
CA ILE A 510 -27.25 -4.15 7.11
C ILE A 510 -27.58 -3.98 8.59
N GLY A 511 -27.36 -2.78 9.14
CA GLY A 511 -27.72 -2.40 10.51
C GLY A 511 -29.21 -2.55 10.81
N SER A 512 -30.06 -2.41 9.79
CA SER A 512 -31.52 -2.53 9.91
C SER A 512 -32.03 -3.98 9.91
N ILE A 513 -31.24 -4.95 9.45
CA ILE A 513 -31.65 -6.36 9.38
C ILE A 513 -31.82 -6.93 10.80
N GLN A 514 -33.02 -7.42 11.12
CA GLN A 514 -33.35 -7.92 12.46
C GLN A 514 -32.84 -9.34 12.69
N THR A 515 -32.67 -10.12 11.63
CA THR A 515 -32.18 -11.50 11.72
C THR A 515 -30.66 -11.51 11.94
N SER A 516 -30.22 -11.73 13.19
CA SER A 516 -28.83 -11.55 13.60
C SER A 516 -27.81 -12.33 12.78
N TRP A 517 -28.03 -13.61 12.48
CA TRP A 517 -27.06 -14.41 11.72
C TRP A 517 -26.93 -13.92 10.26
N ILE A 518 -28.03 -13.47 9.64
CA ILE A 518 -28.01 -12.87 8.28
C ILE A 518 -27.20 -11.58 8.32
N GLN A 519 -27.47 -10.72 9.30
CA GLN A 519 -26.76 -9.47 9.50
C GLN A 519 -25.25 -9.71 9.68
N GLN A 520 -24.84 -10.63 10.57
CA GLN A 520 -23.42 -10.90 10.84
C GLN A 520 -22.68 -11.46 9.62
N ILE A 521 -23.26 -12.42 8.90
CA ILE A 521 -22.62 -12.95 7.69
C ILE A 521 -22.54 -11.87 6.60
N THR A 522 -23.58 -11.05 6.45
CA THR A 522 -23.58 -9.93 5.50
C THR A 522 -22.49 -8.91 5.83
N ASN A 523 -22.32 -8.55 7.10
CA ASN A 523 -21.23 -7.68 7.57
C ASN A 523 -19.86 -8.22 7.17
N LEU A 524 -19.61 -9.51 7.42
CA LEU A 524 -18.35 -10.15 7.03
C LEU A 524 -18.14 -10.16 5.51
N LEU A 525 -19.16 -10.48 4.72
CA LEU A 525 -19.07 -10.49 3.27
C LEU A 525 -18.77 -9.09 2.71
N ILE A 526 -19.44 -8.05 3.21
CA ILE A 526 -19.16 -6.66 2.79
C ILE A 526 -17.79 -6.21 3.26
N THR A 527 -17.35 -6.59 4.46
CA THR A 527 -15.97 -6.36 4.90
C THR A 527 -14.98 -7.00 3.95
N PHE A 528 -15.10 -8.29 3.63
CA PHE A 528 -14.19 -8.96 2.69
C PHE A 528 -14.19 -8.30 1.32
N HIS A 529 -15.36 -7.93 0.82
CA HIS A 529 -15.47 -7.15 -0.40
C HIS A 529 -14.66 -5.84 -0.30
N CYS A 530 -14.89 -5.02 0.73
CA CYS A 530 -14.20 -3.73 0.90
C CYS A 530 -12.68 -3.90 1.00
N LEU A 531 -12.20 -4.88 1.78
CA LEU A 531 -10.77 -5.16 1.92
C LEU A 531 -10.13 -5.53 0.57
N PHE A 532 -10.82 -6.32 -0.26
CA PHE A 532 -10.35 -6.68 -1.59
C PHE A 532 -10.48 -5.52 -2.60
N ALA A 533 -11.54 -4.74 -2.55
CA ALA A 533 -11.72 -3.58 -3.42
C ALA A 533 -10.69 -2.47 -3.12
N MET A 534 -10.26 -2.32 -1.86
CA MET A 534 -9.19 -1.40 -1.48
C MET A 534 -7.87 -1.64 -2.23
N THR A 535 -7.55 -2.89 -2.59
CA THR A 535 -6.33 -3.17 -3.36
C THR A 535 -6.38 -2.60 -4.78
N MET A 536 -7.58 -2.40 -5.33
CA MET A 536 -7.77 -1.74 -6.63
C MET A 536 -7.74 -0.22 -6.50
N ILE A 537 -8.47 0.33 -5.53
CA ILE A 537 -8.63 1.77 -5.31
C ILE A 537 -7.31 2.45 -4.95
N PHE A 538 -6.45 1.78 -4.19
CA PHE A 538 -5.13 2.33 -3.81
C PHE A 538 -4.10 2.26 -4.94
N ASN A 539 -4.31 1.46 -5.97
CA ASN A 539 -3.33 1.31 -7.04
C ASN A 539 -3.10 2.64 -7.80
N PRO A 540 -4.12 3.39 -8.26
CA PRO A 540 -3.91 4.70 -8.87
C PRO A 540 -3.24 5.73 -7.91
N LEU A 541 -3.57 5.71 -6.61
CA LEU A 541 -2.95 6.58 -5.61
C LEU A 541 -1.46 6.27 -5.43
N ASN A 542 -1.12 4.99 -5.30
CA ASN A 542 0.27 4.54 -5.24
C ASN A 542 0.99 4.94 -6.53
N GLN A 543 0.31 4.81 -7.67
CA GLN A 543 0.83 5.23 -8.95
C GLN A 543 1.08 6.75 -9.04
N GLU A 544 0.23 7.59 -8.45
CA GLU A 544 0.46 9.04 -8.36
C GLU A 544 1.73 9.35 -7.59
N ILE A 545 1.86 8.80 -6.39
CA ILE A 545 3.03 8.92 -5.52
C ILE A 545 4.28 8.48 -6.29
N GLU A 546 4.21 7.33 -6.93
CA GLU A 546 5.32 6.81 -7.69
C GLU A 546 5.68 7.65 -8.94
N GLU A 547 4.74 8.34 -9.59
CA GLU A 547 5.10 9.29 -10.67
C GLU A 547 5.79 10.55 -10.12
N ILE A 548 5.29 11.09 -9.00
CA ILE A 548 5.87 12.26 -8.31
C ILE A 548 7.31 11.99 -7.89
N PHE A 549 7.56 10.79 -7.36
CA PHE A 549 8.90 10.38 -6.93
C PHE A 549 9.74 9.72 -8.05
N HIS A 550 9.28 9.78 -9.31
CA HIS A 550 9.94 9.19 -10.48
C HIS A 550 10.34 7.72 -10.30
N ILE A 551 9.50 6.97 -9.60
CA ILE A 551 9.73 5.61 -9.16
C ILE A 551 9.63 4.67 -10.41
N PRO A 552 10.75 4.10 -10.94
CA PRO A 552 10.81 3.42 -12.25
C PRO A 552 10.05 2.09 -12.32
N HIS A 553 9.30 1.82 -13.40
CA HIS A 553 8.32 0.73 -13.57
C HIS A 553 8.62 -0.65 -12.93
#